data_AF-A0A515EMQ6-F1
#
_entry.id   AF-A0A515EMQ6-F1
#
_cell.length_a   1.000
_cell.length_b   1.000
_cell.length_c   1.000
_cell.angle_alpha   90.00
_cell.angle_beta   90.00
_cell.angle_gamma   90.00
#
_symmetry.space_group_name_H-M   'P 1'
#
loop_
_entity.id
_entity.type
_entity.pdbx_description
1 polymer ?
#
loop_
_entity_poly.entity_id
_entity_poly.type
_entity_poly.pdbx_seq_one_letter_code
_entity_poly.pdbx_strand_id
1 'polypeptide(L)'
;MASSPSAPPRKSRASGRLTLDDVAAAAGVSRITASRALRGERSVGAELVARVAQAAQTLGYVPDPAARALASARSRTVVVLVPLLSNNLFVDLLEAVHRSLHPAGYQILIGVTHYQADEEEALLASYLAHRPAGLLVTGFDRTQRCKDMIAQSGVPCVHLMETSTDPAVHCVGFSQTQAGGAMTEHLLAQGRQRIAFAAAQLDPRVMQRLDGYRMAMQAAGLWDAELEWLSPAPSSMALGAQLLEQNLARHPDVDAIFYCNDDLAQGGLLAALRLHIAVPQQLAVAGFNDLAGSDQMLPTLTTIRTPRRQIGHSAAQMLLHLMRDEPIDTHSVDLGWELVQRQST
;
A
#
# COMPACT_ATOMS: atom_id res chain seq x y z
N MET A 1 72.06 28.91 5.76
CA MET A 1 70.87 28.41 6.48
C MET A 1 69.73 29.37 6.21
N ALA A 2 68.75 28.98 5.38
CA ALA A 2 67.50 29.71 5.20
C ALA A 2 66.40 28.67 4.99
N SER A 3 65.63 28.44 6.05
CA SER A 3 64.52 27.51 6.14
C SER A 3 63.31 28.06 5.37
N SER A 4 62.77 27.25 4.46
CA SER A 4 61.50 27.51 3.79
C SER A 4 60.35 27.44 4.79
N PRO A 5 59.36 28.35 4.74
CA PRO A 5 58.20 28.30 5.62
C PRO A 5 57.27 27.15 5.19
N SER A 6 57.01 26.26 6.14
CA SER A 6 56.06 25.15 6.03
C SER A 6 54.63 25.65 5.75
N ALA A 7 53.94 25.01 4.82
CA ALA A 7 52.53 25.27 4.51
C ALA A 7 51.62 24.94 5.72
N PRO A 8 50.51 25.68 5.93
CA PRO A 8 49.67 25.50 7.10
C PRO A 8 48.91 24.15 7.06
N PRO A 9 48.60 23.56 8.23
CA PRO A 9 47.88 22.30 8.30
C PRO A 9 46.45 22.48 7.80
N ARG A 10 46.01 21.59 6.90
CA ARG A 10 44.63 21.55 6.40
C ARG A 10 43.67 21.26 7.56
N LYS A 11 42.77 22.20 7.85
CA LYS A 11 41.68 22.07 8.82
C LYS A 11 40.88 20.80 8.55
N SER A 12 40.85 19.86 9.51
CA SER A 12 39.92 18.73 9.50
C SER A 12 38.49 19.27 9.55
N ARG A 13 37.70 19.01 8.51
CA ARG A 13 36.28 19.38 8.48
C ARG A 13 35.45 18.41 9.33
N ALA A 14 34.46 18.98 10.02
CA ALA A 14 33.77 18.49 11.21
C ALA A 14 32.92 17.20 11.11
N SER A 15 33.10 16.34 10.10
CA SER A 15 32.35 15.07 10.02
C SER A 15 33.19 13.82 9.77
N GLY A 16 34.48 13.94 9.43
CA GLY A 16 35.34 12.78 9.10
C GLY A 16 34.84 11.95 7.90
N ARG A 17 33.79 12.38 7.18
CA ARG A 17 33.24 11.66 6.04
C ARG A 17 34.13 11.88 4.83
N LEU A 18 34.61 10.77 4.28
CA LEU A 18 35.33 10.73 3.01
C LEU A 18 34.45 11.32 1.90
N THR A 19 35.07 12.14 1.07
CA THR A 19 34.43 12.89 0.00
C THR A 19 34.85 12.38 -1.37
N LEU A 20 34.14 12.80 -2.42
CA LEU A 20 34.52 12.49 -3.80
C LEU A 20 35.90 13.06 -4.16
N ASP A 21 36.35 14.13 -3.48
CA ASP A 21 37.66 14.73 -3.68
C ASP A 21 38.78 13.82 -3.14
N ASP A 22 38.52 13.11 -2.04
CA ASP A 22 39.46 12.15 -1.46
C ASP A 22 39.63 10.93 -2.39
N VAL A 23 38.53 10.47 -2.99
CA VAL A 23 38.57 9.41 -4.02
C VAL A 23 39.31 9.87 -5.28
N ALA A 24 39.05 11.09 -5.74
CA ALA A 24 39.71 11.64 -6.92
C ALA A 24 41.23 11.78 -6.70
N ALA A 25 41.65 12.23 -5.51
CA ALA A 25 43.05 12.31 -5.13
C ALA A 25 43.71 10.93 -5.06
N ALA A 26 43.07 9.95 -4.42
CA ALA A 26 43.58 8.58 -4.32
C ALA A 26 43.69 7.86 -5.68
N ALA A 27 42.77 8.15 -6.61
CA ALA A 27 42.78 7.59 -7.96
C ALA A 27 43.65 8.38 -8.96
N GLY A 28 44.21 9.53 -8.56
CA GLY A 28 45.02 10.39 -9.42
C GLY A 28 44.24 10.99 -10.59
N VAL A 29 42.98 11.37 -10.39
CA VAL A 29 42.10 11.92 -11.44
C VAL A 29 41.43 13.22 -10.99
N SER A 30 40.85 13.96 -11.94
CA SER A 30 40.00 15.10 -11.58
C SER A 30 38.70 14.65 -10.92
N ARG A 31 38.12 15.49 -10.07
CA ARG A 31 36.81 15.28 -9.44
C ARG A 31 35.71 14.91 -10.45
N ILE A 32 35.72 15.58 -11.60
CA ILE A 32 34.77 15.31 -12.71
C ILE A 32 34.98 13.89 -13.26
N THR A 33 36.23 13.48 -13.46
CA THR A 33 36.56 12.13 -13.97
C THR A 33 36.18 11.05 -12.96
N ALA A 34 36.47 11.26 -11.66
CA ALA A 34 36.02 10.34 -10.61
C ALA A 34 34.49 10.23 -10.56
N SER A 35 33.78 11.35 -10.70
CA SER A 35 32.31 11.37 -10.74
C SER A 35 31.74 10.60 -11.94
N ARG A 36 32.33 10.75 -13.12
CA ARG A 36 31.90 10.05 -14.35
C ARG A 36 32.23 8.56 -14.32
N ALA A 37 33.41 8.22 -13.78
CA ALA A 37 33.87 6.85 -13.60
C ALA A 37 32.94 6.06 -12.67
N LEU A 38 32.60 6.62 -11.51
CA LEU A 38 31.64 6.00 -10.56
C LEU A 38 30.21 5.95 -11.10
N ARG A 39 29.87 6.75 -12.11
CA ARG A 39 28.59 6.71 -12.84
C ARG A 39 28.56 5.71 -14.00
N GLY A 40 29.70 5.14 -14.37
CA GLY A 40 29.81 4.23 -15.52
C GLY A 40 29.57 4.91 -16.88
N GLU A 41 29.88 6.21 -17.00
CA GLU A 41 29.75 6.91 -18.28
C GLU A 41 30.75 6.35 -19.33
N ARG A 42 30.28 6.08 -20.56
CA ARG A 42 31.09 5.53 -21.66
C ARG A 42 32.27 6.42 -22.09
N SER A 43 32.28 7.69 -21.67
CA SER A 43 33.33 8.67 -21.97
C SER A 43 34.62 8.45 -21.15
N VAL A 44 34.61 7.55 -20.17
CA VAL A 44 35.76 7.24 -19.32
C VAL A 44 36.31 5.86 -19.69
N GLY A 45 37.61 5.77 -19.98
CA GLY A 45 38.26 4.52 -20.30
C GLY A 45 38.14 3.48 -19.17
N ALA A 46 38.00 2.21 -19.53
CA ALA A 46 37.78 1.11 -18.58
C ALA A 46 38.84 1.03 -17.46
N GLU A 47 40.10 1.35 -17.80
CA GLU A 47 41.21 1.39 -16.83
C GLU A 47 40.99 2.46 -15.74
N LEU A 48 40.55 3.66 -16.14
CA LEU A 48 40.23 4.76 -15.22
C LEU A 48 39.02 4.43 -14.34
N VAL A 49 38.02 3.75 -14.89
CA VAL A 49 36.85 3.27 -14.12
C VAL A 49 37.29 2.29 -13.04
N ALA A 50 38.10 1.29 -13.40
CA ALA A 50 38.62 0.30 -12.45
C ALA A 50 39.45 0.96 -11.34
N ARG A 51 40.33 1.90 -11.69
CA ARG A 51 41.20 2.61 -10.74
C ARG A 51 40.41 3.47 -9.74
N VAL A 52 39.39 4.17 -10.22
CA VAL A 52 38.50 4.97 -9.36
C VAL A 52 37.64 4.08 -8.47
N ALA A 53 37.11 2.97 -9.00
CA ALA A 53 36.31 2.03 -8.21
C ALA A 53 37.14 1.40 -7.08
N GLN A 54 38.38 1.00 -7.37
CA GLN A 54 39.31 0.47 -6.38
C GLN A 54 39.61 1.50 -5.29
N ALA A 55 39.93 2.75 -5.67
CA ALA A 55 40.19 3.82 -4.71
C ALA A 55 38.97 4.11 -3.81
N ALA A 56 37.76 4.13 -4.36
CA ALA A 56 36.54 4.30 -3.60
C ALA A 56 36.31 3.14 -2.60
N GLN A 57 36.55 1.91 -3.03
CA GLN A 57 36.40 0.71 -2.20
C GLN A 57 37.44 0.66 -1.07
N THR A 58 38.71 0.95 -1.35
CA THR A 58 39.79 1.00 -0.35
C THR A 58 39.54 2.06 0.71
N LEU A 59 38.99 3.21 0.31
CA LEU A 59 38.64 4.27 1.25
C LEU A 59 37.34 3.96 2.01
N GLY A 60 36.49 3.05 1.53
CA GLY A 60 35.14 2.87 2.09
C GLY A 60 34.22 4.05 1.75
N TYR A 61 34.49 4.74 0.65
CA TYR A 61 33.65 5.83 0.16
C TYR A 61 32.34 5.28 -0.40
N VAL A 62 31.23 5.67 0.22
CA VAL A 62 29.88 5.45 -0.32
C VAL A 62 29.41 6.76 -0.97
N PRO A 63 29.07 6.76 -2.27
CA PRO A 63 28.54 7.94 -2.93
C PRO A 63 27.33 8.48 -2.18
N ASP A 64 27.34 9.76 -1.83
CA ASP A 64 26.23 10.40 -1.15
C ASP A 64 24.98 10.38 -2.07
N PRO A 65 23.89 9.70 -1.67
CA PRO A 65 22.65 9.68 -2.45
C PRO A 65 22.10 11.08 -2.69
N ALA A 66 22.26 12.00 -1.75
CA ALA A 66 21.82 13.39 -1.89
C ALA A 66 22.67 14.13 -2.94
N ALA A 67 23.99 13.96 -2.95
CA ALA A 67 24.86 14.54 -3.97
C ALA A 67 24.61 13.92 -5.37
N ARG A 68 24.24 12.64 -5.43
CA ARG A 68 23.88 11.93 -6.66
C ARG A 68 22.51 12.36 -7.19
N ALA A 69 21.52 12.55 -6.32
CA ALA A 69 20.22 13.10 -6.68
C ALA A 69 20.36 14.56 -7.17
N LEU A 70 21.22 15.36 -6.52
CA LEU A 70 21.54 16.73 -6.96
C LEU A 70 22.24 16.76 -8.33
N ALA A 71 23.14 15.81 -8.59
CA ALA A 71 23.87 15.71 -9.85
C ALA A 71 23.08 15.07 -11.00
N SER A 72 22.08 14.23 -10.71
CA SER A 72 21.23 13.57 -11.71
C SER A 72 19.84 14.20 -11.87
N ALA A 73 19.49 15.17 -11.02
CA ALA A 73 18.20 15.84 -10.93
C ALA A 73 16.97 14.90 -10.78
N ARG A 74 17.17 13.60 -10.57
CA ARG A 74 16.09 12.61 -10.47
C ARG A 74 16.29 11.72 -9.25
N SER A 75 15.30 11.71 -8.36
CA SER A 75 15.23 10.74 -7.26
C SER A 75 15.03 9.33 -7.82
N ARG A 76 15.48 8.32 -7.10
CA ARG A 76 15.24 6.90 -7.42
C ARG A 76 14.27 6.26 -6.42
N THR A 77 13.56 7.10 -5.68
CA THR A 77 12.70 6.65 -4.60
C THR A 77 11.25 6.83 -4.98
N VAL A 78 10.46 5.78 -4.84
CA VAL A 78 9.01 5.82 -4.93
C VAL A 78 8.44 5.73 -3.53
N VAL A 79 7.54 6.63 -3.17
CA VAL A 79 6.87 6.61 -1.87
C VAL A 79 5.59 5.81 -2.01
N VAL A 80 5.33 4.92 -1.07
CA VAL A 80 4.12 4.11 -1.00
C VAL A 80 3.44 4.39 0.33
N LEU A 81 2.29 5.06 0.31
CA LEU A 81 1.49 5.36 1.49
C LEU A 81 0.41 4.30 1.65
N VAL A 82 0.51 3.55 2.75
CA VAL A 82 -0.44 2.50 3.13
C VAL A 82 -0.99 2.79 4.53
N PRO A 83 -2.23 2.39 4.85
CA PRO A 83 -2.80 2.71 6.15
C PRO A 83 -2.24 1.84 7.28
N LEU A 84 -1.98 0.55 7.06
CA LEU A 84 -1.48 -0.36 8.10
C LEU A 84 -0.53 -1.41 7.53
N LEU A 85 0.49 -1.79 8.32
CA LEU A 85 1.37 -2.92 8.02
C LEU A 85 0.95 -4.22 8.72
N SER A 86 0.16 -4.11 9.80
CA SER A 86 -0.34 -5.27 10.55
C SER A 86 -1.39 -6.08 9.79
N ASN A 87 -2.00 -5.48 8.75
CA ASN A 87 -2.97 -6.16 7.91
C ASN A 87 -2.26 -6.76 6.69
N ASN A 88 -2.34 -8.09 6.54
CA ASN A 88 -1.82 -8.83 5.39
C ASN A 88 -2.36 -8.31 4.05
N LEU A 89 -3.45 -7.55 4.04
CA LEU A 89 -3.98 -6.83 2.89
C LEU A 89 -2.90 -6.05 2.09
N PHE A 90 -1.95 -5.40 2.77
CA PHE A 90 -0.96 -4.57 2.06
C PHE A 90 0.35 -5.29 1.74
N VAL A 91 0.61 -6.45 2.35
CA VAL A 91 1.86 -7.19 2.15
C VAL A 91 2.00 -7.66 0.70
N ASP A 92 0.96 -8.31 0.18
CA ASP A 92 0.89 -8.76 -1.22
C ASP A 92 1.06 -7.62 -2.23
N LEU A 93 0.46 -6.47 -1.91
CA LEU A 93 0.52 -5.27 -2.73
C LEU A 93 1.94 -4.69 -2.74
N LEU A 94 2.54 -4.51 -1.56
CA LEU A 94 3.88 -3.96 -1.40
C LEU A 94 4.94 -4.85 -2.06
N GLU A 95 4.81 -6.18 -1.93
CA GLU A 95 5.67 -7.14 -2.60
C GLU A 95 5.56 -7.02 -4.13
N ALA A 96 4.34 -6.92 -4.67
CA ALA A 96 4.13 -6.74 -6.11
C ALA A 96 4.68 -5.41 -6.64
N VAL A 97 4.51 -4.33 -5.88
CA VAL A 97 5.11 -3.02 -6.17
C VAL A 97 6.65 -3.13 -6.18
N HIS A 98 7.23 -3.72 -5.13
CA HIS A 98 8.67 -3.89 -5.00
C HIS A 98 9.25 -4.68 -6.19
N ARG A 99 8.67 -5.83 -6.52
CA ARG A 99 9.10 -6.68 -7.63
C ARG A 99 9.00 -5.99 -8.99
N SER A 100 8.10 -5.02 -9.14
CA SER A 100 7.91 -4.26 -10.38
C SER A 100 8.89 -3.08 -10.49
N LEU A 101 9.14 -2.36 -9.39
CA LEU A 101 9.96 -1.15 -9.37
C LEU A 101 11.47 -1.43 -9.21
N HIS A 102 11.84 -2.48 -8.48
CA HIS A 102 13.24 -2.79 -8.19
C HIS A 102 14.08 -3.08 -9.45
N PRO A 103 13.61 -3.91 -10.42
CA PRO A 103 14.34 -4.13 -11.68
C PRO A 103 14.51 -2.85 -12.53
N ALA A 104 13.57 -1.90 -12.39
CA ALA A 104 13.66 -0.59 -13.03
C ALA A 104 14.62 0.38 -12.31
N GLY A 105 15.25 -0.06 -11.21
CA GLY A 105 16.26 0.70 -10.48
C GLY A 105 15.69 1.74 -9.50
N TYR A 106 14.45 1.53 -9.05
CA TYR A 106 13.78 2.32 -8.02
C TYR A 106 13.71 1.57 -6.69
N GLN A 107 13.78 2.32 -5.58
CA GLN A 107 13.58 1.82 -4.22
C GLN A 107 12.25 2.33 -3.67
N ILE A 108 11.56 1.52 -2.87
CA ILE A 108 10.32 1.93 -2.20
C ILE A 108 10.62 2.51 -0.82
N LEU A 109 9.96 3.61 -0.47
CA LEU A 109 9.83 4.10 0.91
C LEU A 109 8.38 3.95 1.33
N ILE A 110 8.14 3.25 2.43
CA ILE A 110 6.80 2.98 2.93
C ILE A 110 6.47 4.00 4.02
N GLY A 111 5.36 4.71 3.86
CA GLY A 111 4.73 5.52 4.90
C GLY A 111 3.46 4.86 5.40
N VAL A 112 3.29 4.77 6.73
CA VAL A 112 2.13 4.15 7.37
C VAL A 112 1.25 5.24 7.95
N THR A 113 0.02 5.38 7.46
CA THR A 113 -0.85 6.53 7.82
C THR A 113 -1.82 6.25 8.96
N HIS A 114 -1.95 5.00 9.41
CA HIS A 114 -2.88 4.55 10.46
C HIS A 114 -4.34 4.97 10.27
N TYR A 115 -4.76 5.23 9.02
CA TYR A 115 -6.07 5.84 8.70
C TYR A 115 -6.27 7.23 9.35
N GLN A 116 -5.19 7.92 9.71
CA GLN A 116 -5.21 9.26 10.27
C GLN A 116 -4.81 10.28 9.21
N ALA A 117 -5.75 11.15 8.84
CA ALA A 117 -5.54 12.14 7.78
C ALA A 117 -4.39 13.10 8.09
N ASP A 118 -4.23 13.49 9.37
CA ASP A 118 -3.14 14.37 9.82
C ASP A 118 -1.77 13.69 9.73
N GLU A 119 -1.71 12.38 9.95
CA GLU A 119 -0.47 11.61 9.82
C GLU A 119 -0.09 11.42 8.34
N GLU A 120 -1.07 11.14 7.46
CA GLU A 120 -0.85 11.14 6.02
C GLU A 120 -0.30 12.49 5.54
N GLU A 121 -0.87 13.59 6.01
CA GLU A 121 -0.41 14.95 5.67
C GLU A 121 1.04 15.20 6.10
N ALA A 122 1.38 14.86 7.34
CA ALA A 122 2.73 15.02 7.87
C ALA A 122 3.76 14.15 7.12
N LEU A 123 3.42 12.89 6.84
CA LEU A 123 4.27 11.97 6.08
C LEU A 123 4.47 12.47 4.65
N LEU A 124 3.39 12.86 3.97
CA LEU A 124 3.46 13.37 2.61
C LEU A 124 4.33 14.63 2.54
N ALA A 125 4.21 15.53 3.51
CA ALA A 125 5.04 16.75 3.57
C ALA A 125 6.52 16.40 3.72
N SER A 126 6.84 15.47 4.60
CA SER A 126 8.21 15.00 4.82
C SER A 126 8.79 14.34 3.56
N TYR A 127 8.03 13.45 2.92
CA TYR A 127 8.53 12.74 1.75
C TYR A 127 8.66 13.65 0.52
N LEU A 128 7.69 14.53 0.27
CA LEU A 128 7.74 15.47 -0.86
C LEU A 128 8.92 16.45 -0.76
N ALA A 129 9.37 16.79 0.45
CA ALA A 129 10.58 17.60 0.64
C ALA A 129 11.84 16.97 0.02
N HIS A 130 11.85 15.64 -0.14
CA HIS A 130 12.93 14.89 -0.77
C HIS A 130 12.72 14.63 -2.28
N ARG A 131 11.66 15.20 -2.88
CA ARG A 131 11.31 15.09 -4.31
C ARG A 131 11.38 13.64 -4.82
N PRO A 132 10.53 12.73 -4.34
CA PRO A 132 10.50 11.35 -4.80
C PRO A 132 10.20 11.29 -6.30
N ALA A 133 10.58 10.19 -6.93
CA ALA A 133 10.33 9.95 -8.35
C ALA A 133 8.83 9.76 -8.64
N GLY A 134 8.10 9.19 -7.68
CA GLY A 134 6.68 8.88 -7.82
C GLY A 134 6.04 8.58 -6.48
N LEU A 135 4.71 8.65 -6.47
CA LEU A 135 3.85 8.36 -5.32
C LEU A 135 2.87 7.23 -5.68
N LEU A 136 2.72 6.28 -4.76
CA LEU A 136 1.63 5.33 -4.74
C LEU A 136 0.84 5.56 -3.45
N VAL A 137 -0.42 5.96 -3.54
CA VAL A 137 -1.22 6.37 -2.37
C VAL A 137 -2.50 5.55 -2.30
N THR A 138 -2.82 5.02 -1.13
CA THR A 138 -4.04 4.21 -0.95
C THR A 138 -5.29 5.08 -0.89
N GLY A 139 -6.31 4.74 -1.70
CA GLY A 139 -7.63 5.37 -1.70
C GLY A 139 -7.67 6.82 -2.18
N PHE A 140 -8.80 7.49 -1.95
CA PHE A 140 -9.02 8.91 -2.31
C PHE A 140 -9.30 9.85 -1.14
N ASP A 141 -9.72 9.30 -0.01
CA ASP A 141 -10.08 10.09 1.17
C ASP A 141 -8.82 10.61 1.87
N ARG A 142 -8.71 11.93 1.95
CA ARG A 142 -7.60 12.68 2.58
C ARG A 142 -7.96 14.16 2.68
N THR A 143 -7.22 14.91 3.50
CA THR A 143 -7.41 16.36 3.65
C THR A 143 -7.26 17.09 2.31
N GLN A 144 -7.92 18.24 2.17
CA GLN A 144 -7.74 19.09 0.99
C GLN A 144 -6.26 19.48 0.80
N ARG A 145 -5.55 19.71 1.89
CA ARG A 145 -4.13 20.04 1.87
C ARG A 145 -3.26 18.91 1.33
N CYS A 146 -3.55 17.64 1.66
CA CYS A 146 -2.88 16.51 1.02
C CYS A 146 -3.11 16.49 -0.49
N LYS A 147 -4.34 16.74 -0.95
CA LYS A 147 -4.67 16.80 -2.38
C LYS A 147 -3.88 17.91 -3.07
N ASP A 148 -3.85 19.09 -2.46
CA ASP A 148 -3.11 20.25 -2.96
C ASP A 148 -1.60 19.96 -3.03
N MET A 149 -1.04 19.31 -2.01
CA MET A 149 0.37 18.92 -1.98
C MET A 149 0.74 17.94 -3.09
N ILE A 150 -0.10 16.91 -3.33
CA ILE A 150 0.12 15.97 -4.44
C ILE A 150 0.08 16.74 -5.77
N ALA A 151 -0.99 17.51 -6.02
CA ALA A 151 -1.19 18.23 -7.26
C ALA A 151 -0.07 19.26 -7.55
N GLN A 152 0.34 20.03 -6.55
CA GLN A 152 1.36 21.07 -6.68
C GLN A 152 2.79 20.52 -6.74
N SER A 153 3.03 19.29 -6.28
CA SER A 153 4.37 18.70 -6.27
C SER A 153 4.94 18.43 -7.67
N GLY A 154 4.07 18.21 -8.66
CA GLY A 154 4.45 17.73 -9.99
C GLY A 154 5.03 16.31 -9.99
N VAL A 155 4.96 15.58 -8.87
CA VAL A 155 5.41 14.19 -8.77
C VAL A 155 4.31 13.28 -9.32
N PRO A 156 4.61 12.36 -10.26
CA PRO A 156 3.67 11.35 -10.71
C PRO A 156 3.04 10.58 -9.54
N CYS A 157 1.71 10.49 -9.52
CA CYS A 157 0.96 9.85 -8.44
C CYS A 157 -0.05 8.86 -9.00
N VAL A 158 -0.10 7.65 -8.43
CA VAL A 158 -1.13 6.65 -8.74
C VAL A 158 -1.85 6.24 -7.45
N HIS A 159 -3.16 6.29 -7.47
CA HIS A 159 -4.02 5.87 -6.37
C HIS A 159 -4.29 4.36 -6.42
N LEU A 160 -4.36 3.73 -5.25
CA LEU A 160 -4.50 2.29 -5.09
C LEU A 160 -5.84 1.92 -4.46
N MET A 161 -6.33 0.71 -4.75
CA MET A 161 -7.45 0.03 -4.08
C MET A 161 -8.85 0.62 -4.37
N GLU A 162 -8.93 1.71 -5.12
CA GLU A 162 -10.18 2.36 -5.54
C GLU A 162 -10.01 2.86 -6.99
N THR A 163 -11.13 3.05 -7.68
CA THR A 163 -11.20 3.58 -9.05
C THR A 163 -11.88 4.94 -9.07
N SER A 164 -11.47 5.80 -10.00
CA SER A 164 -12.08 7.12 -10.20
C SER A 164 -12.59 7.28 -11.63
N THR A 165 -13.60 8.12 -11.81
CA THR A 165 -14.07 8.59 -13.12
C THR A 165 -13.46 9.94 -13.50
N ASP A 166 -12.65 10.54 -12.63
CA ASP A 166 -11.95 11.80 -12.88
C ASP A 166 -10.76 11.54 -13.84
N PRO A 167 -10.75 12.14 -15.04
CA PRO A 167 -9.69 11.94 -16.02
C PRO A 167 -8.32 12.47 -15.57
N ALA A 168 -8.26 13.33 -14.55
CA ALA A 168 -7.02 13.84 -13.98
C ALA A 168 -6.38 12.89 -12.95
N VAL A 169 -7.06 11.80 -12.59
CA VAL A 169 -6.64 10.89 -11.53
C VAL A 169 -6.16 9.57 -12.11
N HIS A 170 -4.89 9.23 -11.84
CA HIS A 170 -4.36 7.91 -12.14
C HIS A 170 -4.66 6.96 -10.99
N CYS A 171 -5.30 5.83 -11.26
CA CYS A 171 -5.69 4.88 -10.23
C CYS A 171 -5.80 3.44 -10.74
N VAL A 172 -5.58 2.51 -9.82
CA VAL A 172 -5.74 1.07 -10.03
C VAL A 172 -6.44 0.47 -8.82
N GLY A 173 -7.58 -0.18 -9.03
CA GLY A 173 -8.39 -0.70 -7.94
C GLY A 173 -9.56 -1.54 -8.42
N PHE A 174 -10.63 -1.50 -7.64
CA PHE A 174 -11.90 -2.14 -7.94
C PHE A 174 -13.02 -1.47 -7.14
N SER A 175 -14.28 -1.70 -7.52
CA SER A 175 -15.42 -1.15 -6.81
C SER A 175 -15.73 -1.90 -5.51
N GLN A 176 -15.54 -1.23 -4.37
CA GLN A 176 -15.89 -1.74 -3.04
C GLN A 176 -17.41 -1.91 -2.88
N THR A 177 -18.19 -0.97 -3.42
CA THR A 177 -19.65 -1.01 -3.40
C THR A 177 -20.19 -2.20 -4.18
N GLN A 178 -19.72 -2.42 -5.41
CA GLN A 178 -20.17 -3.59 -6.19
C GLN A 178 -19.76 -4.91 -5.52
N ALA A 179 -18.54 -4.98 -4.95
CA ALA A 179 -18.08 -6.16 -4.24
C ALA A 179 -18.93 -6.46 -2.98
N GLY A 180 -19.29 -5.43 -2.21
CA GLY A 180 -20.16 -5.57 -1.04
C GLY A 180 -21.59 -5.97 -1.41
N GLY A 181 -22.13 -5.40 -2.48
CA GLY A 181 -23.42 -5.78 -3.04
C GLY A 181 -23.44 -7.24 -3.47
N ALA A 182 -22.45 -7.67 -4.24
CA ALA A 182 -22.38 -9.04 -4.76
C ALA A 182 -22.27 -10.12 -3.67
N MET A 183 -21.53 -9.87 -2.58
CA MET A 183 -21.51 -10.81 -1.45
C MET A 183 -22.90 -10.90 -0.79
N THR A 184 -23.60 -9.77 -0.68
CA THR A 184 -24.94 -9.71 -0.09
C THR A 184 -25.95 -10.42 -0.99
N GLU A 185 -25.89 -10.19 -2.30
CA GLU A 185 -26.68 -10.89 -3.32
C GLU A 185 -26.44 -12.40 -3.30
N HIS A 186 -25.19 -12.84 -3.11
CA HIS A 186 -24.88 -14.26 -2.92
C HIS A 186 -25.61 -14.86 -1.72
N LEU A 187 -25.56 -14.19 -0.56
CA LEU A 187 -26.26 -14.65 0.65
C LEU A 187 -27.78 -14.69 0.45
N LEU A 188 -28.36 -13.65 -0.18
CA LEU A 188 -29.77 -13.62 -0.56
C LEU A 188 -30.14 -14.77 -1.50
N ALA A 189 -29.30 -15.08 -2.49
CA ALA A 189 -29.49 -16.19 -3.41
C ALA A 189 -29.41 -17.57 -2.73
N GLN A 190 -28.71 -17.69 -1.60
CA GLN A 190 -28.76 -18.87 -0.73
C GLN A 190 -30.01 -18.93 0.17
N GLY A 191 -30.94 -17.98 0.03
CA GLY A 191 -32.19 -17.93 0.78
C GLY A 191 -32.08 -17.27 2.16
N ARG A 192 -30.95 -16.62 2.47
CA ARG A 192 -30.78 -15.86 3.71
C ARG A 192 -31.60 -14.58 3.65
N GLN A 193 -32.28 -14.24 4.73
CA GLN A 193 -33.20 -13.09 4.77
C GLN A 193 -32.83 -12.05 5.83
N ARG A 194 -32.20 -12.46 6.94
CA ARG A 194 -31.75 -11.57 8.01
C ARG A 194 -30.24 -11.58 8.08
N ILE A 195 -29.66 -10.87 7.12
CA ILE A 195 -28.22 -10.75 6.94
C ILE A 195 -27.74 -9.56 7.78
N ALA A 196 -26.79 -9.76 8.69
CA ALA A 196 -26.11 -8.67 9.38
C ALA A 196 -24.82 -8.26 8.67
N PHE A 197 -24.49 -6.97 8.69
CA PHE A 197 -23.18 -6.46 8.26
C PHE A 197 -22.34 -6.10 9.48
N ALA A 198 -21.26 -6.84 9.72
CA ALA A 198 -20.40 -6.65 10.87
C ALA A 198 -19.09 -5.97 10.48
N ALA A 199 -18.83 -4.79 11.02
CA ALA A 199 -17.74 -3.93 10.57
C ALA A 199 -16.86 -3.40 11.71
N ALA A 200 -15.58 -3.22 11.38
CA ALA A 200 -14.57 -2.60 12.22
C ALA A 200 -13.86 -1.48 11.44
N GLN A 201 -13.08 -0.63 12.13
CA GLN A 201 -12.30 0.49 11.60
C GLN A 201 -13.12 1.63 10.95
N LEU A 202 -14.21 1.29 10.25
CA LEU A 202 -15.13 2.21 9.55
C LEU A 202 -14.41 3.16 8.59
N ASP A 203 -13.33 2.69 7.96
CA ASP A 203 -12.65 3.45 6.93
C ASP A 203 -13.54 3.60 5.68
N PRO A 204 -13.25 4.58 4.79
CA PRO A 204 -14.09 4.87 3.63
C PRO A 204 -14.41 3.65 2.75
N ARG A 205 -13.48 2.69 2.61
CA ARG A 205 -13.73 1.48 1.81
C ARG A 205 -14.64 0.49 2.54
N VAL A 206 -14.59 0.43 3.87
CA VAL A 206 -15.59 -0.30 4.67
C VAL A 206 -16.97 0.30 4.46
N MET A 207 -17.07 1.63 4.48
CA MET A 207 -18.35 2.32 4.29
C MET A 207 -18.91 2.11 2.87
N GLN A 208 -18.06 2.15 1.83
CA GLN A 208 -18.49 1.81 0.47
C GLN A 208 -19.01 0.37 0.35
N ARG A 209 -18.40 -0.60 1.05
CA ARG A 209 -18.89 -1.99 1.11
C ARG A 209 -20.23 -2.08 1.82
N LEU A 210 -20.40 -1.35 2.92
CA LEU A 210 -21.67 -1.23 3.63
C LEU A 210 -22.76 -0.66 2.71
N ASP A 211 -22.44 0.35 1.90
CA ASP A 211 -23.40 0.91 0.94
C ASP A 211 -23.82 -0.14 -0.10
N GLY A 212 -22.91 -0.99 -0.57
CA GLY A 212 -23.23 -2.12 -1.43
C GLY A 212 -24.19 -3.12 -0.76
N TYR A 213 -23.92 -3.47 0.49
CA TYR A 213 -24.82 -4.30 1.31
C TYR A 213 -26.20 -3.65 1.46
N ARG A 214 -26.26 -2.36 1.79
CA ARG A 214 -27.52 -1.61 1.92
C ARG A 214 -28.32 -1.64 0.64
N MET A 215 -27.69 -1.37 -0.50
CA MET A 215 -28.34 -1.39 -1.81
C MET A 215 -28.98 -2.75 -2.10
N ALA A 216 -28.24 -3.84 -1.89
CA ALA A 216 -28.76 -5.20 -2.11
C ALA A 216 -29.91 -5.55 -1.16
N MET A 217 -29.79 -5.25 0.14
CA MET A 217 -30.84 -5.50 1.12
C MET A 217 -32.10 -4.65 0.87
N GLN A 218 -31.93 -3.39 0.47
CA GLN A 218 -33.04 -2.50 0.13
C GLN A 218 -33.76 -2.97 -1.13
N ALA A 219 -33.02 -3.40 -2.16
CA ALA A 219 -33.61 -3.96 -3.37
C ALA A 219 -34.42 -5.24 -3.10
N ALA A 220 -34.01 -6.03 -2.11
CA ALA A 220 -34.76 -7.20 -1.64
C ALA A 220 -35.92 -6.88 -0.67
N GLY A 221 -36.05 -5.63 -0.22
CA GLY A 221 -37.05 -5.23 0.78
C GLY A 221 -36.77 -5.75 2.20
N LEU A 222 -35.52 -6.11 2.49
CA LEU A 222 -35.10 -6.76 3.74
C LEU A 222 -34.12 -5.91 4.57
N TRP A 223 -33.83 -4.68 4.15
CA TRP A 223 -32.91 -3.81 4.89
C TRP A 223 -33.45 -3.44 6.26
N ASP A 224 -32.61 -3.64 7.27
CA ASP A 224 -32.86 -3.33 8.67
C ASP A 224 -31.61 -2.64 9.25
N ALA A 225 -31.79 -1.42 9.76
CA ALA A 225 -30.69 -0.63 10.30
C ALA A 225 -30.10 -1.25 11.58
N GLU A 226 -30.86 -2.07 12.32
CA GLU A 226 -30.36 -2.73 13.54
C GLU A 226 -29.36 -3.86 13.23
N LEU A 227 -29.30 -4.30 11.97
CA LEU A 227 -28.39 -5.35 11.51
C LEU A 227 -27.04 -4.79 11.00
N GLU A 228 -26.80 -3.49 11.14
CA GLU A 228 -25.51 -2.85 10.87
C GLU A 228 -24.67 -2.80 12.16
N TRP A 229 -23.84 -3.83 12.39
CA TRP A 229 -23.01 -3.96 13.59
C TRP A 229 -21.66 -3.27 13.40
N LEU A 230 -21.65 -1.96 13.62
CA LEU A 230 -20.50 -1.10 13.32
C LEU A 230 -19.67 -0.79 14.57
N SER A 231 -18.38 -1.07 14.52
CA SER A 231 -17.41 -0.72 15.57
C SER A 231 -16.30 0.17 15.00
N PRO A 232 -15.96 1.31 15.63
CA PRO A 232 -14.83 2.14 15.21
C PRO A 232 -13.47 1.53 15.61
N ALA A 233 -13.45 0.46 16.41
CA ALA A 233 -12.22 -0.18 16.85
C ALA A 233 -11.48 -0.86 15.69
N PRO A 234 -10.15 -1.04 15.79
CA PRO A 234 -9.38 -1.77 14.78
C PRO A 234 -9.88 -3.20 14.56
N SER A 235 -9.80 -3.65 13.31
CA SER A 235 -10.16 -5.02 12.92
C SER A 235 -9.29 -6.06 13.63
N SER A 236 -9.92 -7.12 14.14
CA SER A 236 -9.22 -8.27 14.74
C SER A 236 -10.14 -9.47 14.88
N MET A 237 -9.57 -10.67 14.96
CA MET A 237 -10.34 -11.89 15.27
C MET A 237 -11.08 -11.78 16.61
N ALA A 238 -10.46 -11.17 17.63
CA ALA A 238 -11.10 -10.98 18.92
C ALA A 238 -12.36 -10.10 18.82
N LEU A 239 -12.29 -9.01 18.06
CA LEU A 239 -13.45 -8.15 17.82
C LEU A 239 -14.55 -8.85 17.02
N GLY A 240 -14.19 -9.65 16.01
CA GLY A 240 -15.17 -10.41 15.23
C GLY A 240 -15.97 -11.40 16.08
N ALA A 241 -15.29 -12.08 17.00
CA ALA A 241 -15.92 -12.93 18.00
C ALA A 241 -16.86 -12.15 18.94
N GLN A 242 -16.40 -11.01 19.47
CA GLN A 242 -17.19 -10.16 20.35
C GLN A 242 -18.45 -9.62 19.66
N LEU A 243 -18.34 -9.19 18.39
CA LEU A 243 -19.48 -8.69 17.62
C LEU A 243 -20.54 -9.78 17.44
N LEU A 244 -20.15 -11.04 17.19
CA LEU A 244 -21.10 -12.15 17.14
C LEU A 244 -21.78 -12.35 18.50
N GLU A 245 -20.98 -12.56 19.55
CA GLU A 245 -21.47 -12.89 20.90
C GLU A 245 -22.42 -11.83 21.45
N GLN A 246 -22.12 -10.55 21.22
CA GLN A 246 -22.91 -9.43 21.75
C GLN A 246 -24.20 -9.15 20.99
N ASN A 247 -24.21 -9.36 19.67
CA ASN A 247 -25.35 -8.98 18.83
C ASN A 247 -26.30 -10.14 18.56
N LEU A 248 -25.81 -11.38 18.49
CA LEU A 248 -26.68 -12.54 18.26
C LEU A 248 -27.66 -12.76 19.43
N ALA A 249 -27.26 -12.40 20.66
CA ALA A 249 -28.18 -12.42 21.80
C ALA A 249 -29.34 -11.42 21.67
N ARG A 250 -29.15 -10.32 20.93
CA ARG A 250 -30.17 -9.30 20.67
C ARG A 250 -30.97 -9.58 19.40
N HIS A 251 -30.34 -10.20 18.40
CA HIS A 251 -30.94 -10.54 17.11
C HIS A 251 -30.78 -12.05 16.83
N PRO A 252 -31.48 -12.92 17.58
CA PRO A 252 -31.31 -14.38 17.48
C PRO A 252 -31.84 -14.97 16.17
N ASP A 253 -32.55 -14.17 15.39
CA ASP A 253 -33.14 -14.49 14.10
C ASP A 253 -32.24 -14.13 12.90
N VAL A 254 -31.04 -13.58 13.14
CA VAL A 254 -30.02 -13.38 12.11
C VAL A 254 -29.56 -14.74 11.58
N ASP A 255 -29.66 -14.93 10.27
CA ASP A 255 -29.36 -16.19 9.57
C ASP A 255 -28.10 -16.12 8.72
N ALA A 256 -27.50 -14.93 8.55
CA ALA A 256 -26.20 -14.74 7.95
C ALA A 256 -25.47 -13.50 8.49
N ILE A 257 -24.14 -13.51 8.44
CA ILE A 257 -23.31 -12.34 8.72
C ILE A 257 -22.30 -12.15 7.60
N PHE A 258 -22.30 -10.95 7.02
CA PHE A 258 -21.23 -10.46 6.17
C PHE A 258 -20.29 -9.58 7.00
N TYR A 259 -19.11 -10.10 7.30
CA TYR A 259 -18.05 -9.34 7.95
C TYR A 259 -17.28 -8.50 6.93
N CYS A 260 -16.98 -7.25 7.27
CA CYS A 260 -16.24 -6.34 6.37
C CYS A 260 -14.78 -6.75 6.14
N ASN A 261 -14.25 -7.75 6.85
CA ASN A 261 -12.91 -8.27 6.67
C ASN A 261 -12.81 -9.72 7.17
N ASP A 262 -11.91 -10.51 6.58
CA ASP A 262 -11.75 -11.93 6.90
C ASP A 262 -11.27 -12.22 8.32
N ASP A 263 -10.44 -11.38 8.93
CA ASP A 263 -9.99 -11.57 10.32
C ASP A 263 -11.18 -11.52 11.30
N LEU A 264 -12.13 -10.60 11.10
CA LEU A 264 -13.38 -10.57 11.86
C LEU A 264 -14.19 -11.84 11.62
N ALA A 265 -14.34 -12.26 10.35
CA ALA A 265 -15.09 -13.46 9.99
C ALA A 265 -14.50 -14.74 10.60
N GLN A 266 -13.17 -14.87 10.59
CA GLN A 266 -12.44 -15.96 11.26
C GLN A 266 -12.72 -15.96 12.77
N GLY A 267 -12.70 -14.78 13.39
CA GLY A 267 -13.11 -14.60 14.79
C GLY A 267 -14.57 -15.02 15.05
N GLY A 268 -15.47 -14.62 14.17
CA GLY A 268 -16.89 -14.98 14.19
C GLY A 268 -17.10 -16.50 14.07
N LEU A 269 -16.41 -17.17 13.15
CA LEU A 269 -16.47 -18.63 13.01
C LEU A 269 -15.98 -19.35 14.28
N LEU A 270 -14.88 -18.88 14.90
CA LEU A 270 -14.40 -19.44 16.16
C LEU A 270 -15.39 -19.23 17.31
N ALA A 271 -16.06 -18.08 17.35
CA ALA A 271 -17.12 -17.81 18.32
C ALA A 271 -18.35 -18.68 18.09
N ALA A 272 -18.80 -18.83 16.84
CA ALA A 272 -19.91 -19.72 16.48
C ALA A 272 -19.63 -21.16 16.92
N LEU A 273 -18.39 -21.65 16.72
CA LEU A 273 -17.97 -22.96 17.19
C LEU A 273 -18.06 -23.10 18.73
N ARG A 274 -17.59 -22.10 19.49
CA ARG A 274 -17.67 -22.09 20.97
C ARG A 274 -19.11 -22.04 21.47
N LEU A 275 -19.99 -21.37 20.72
CA LEU A 275 -21.42 -21.24 21.03
C LEU A 275 -22.26 -22.40 20.49
N HIS A 276 -21.63 -23.40 19.84
CA HIS A 276 -22.30 -24.52 19.21
C HIS A 276 -23.33 -24.12 18.13
N ILE A 277 -23.07 -23.03 17.41
CA ILE A 277 -23.88 -22.58 16.27
C ILE A 277 -23.40 -23.28 15.01
N ALA A 278 -24.31 -23.96 14.30
CA ALA A 278 -23.98 -24.66 13.07
C ALA A 278 -23.79 -23.69 11.89
N VAL A 279 -22.60 -23.66 11.32
CA VAL A 279 -22.29 -22.90 10.10
C VAL A 279 -22.11 -23.88 8.94
N PRO A 280 -22.81 -23.71 7.80
CA PRO A 280 -23.72 -22.62 7.46
C PRO A 280 -25.18 -22.87 7.87
N GLN A 281 -25.54 -24.03 8.44
CA GLN A 281 -26.95 -24.46 8.52
C GLN A 281 -27.85 -23.51 9.33
N GLN A 282 -27.35 -22.99 10.45
CA GLN A 282 -28.07 -22.01 11.27
C GLN A 282 -27.64 -20.58 10.94
N LEU A 283 -26.34 -20.37 10.73
CA LEU A 283 -25.76 -19.05 10.51
C LEU A 283 -24.74 -19.14 9.38
N ALA A 284 -25.02 -18.51 8.24
CA ALA A 284 -24.02 -18.35 7.19
C ALA A 284 -23.02 -17.25 7.56
N VAL A 285 -21.74 -17.43 7.22
CA VAL A 285 -20.69 -16.46 7.52
C VAL A 285 -19.90 -16.16 6.25
N ALA A 286 -19.81 -14.88 5.90
CA ALA A 286 -19.02 -14.39 4.79
C ALA A 286 -18.00 -13.34 5.25
N GLY A 287 -16.85 -13.31 4.58
CA GLY A 287 -15.79 -12.33 4.81
C GLY A 287 -15.53 -11.45 3.59
N PHE A 288 -14.42 -10.71 3.67
CA PHE A 288 -13.89 -9.90 2.58
C PHE A 288 -12.37 -9.90 2.63
N ASN A 289 -11.75 -9.96 1.45
CA ASN A 289 -10.32 -9.95 1.11
C ASN A 289 -9.66 -11.30 0.80
N ASP A 290 -10.22 -12.46 1.11
CA ASP A 290 -9.49 -13.75 0.97
C ASP A 290 -8.10 -13.68 1.62
N LEU A 291 -8.07 -13.30 2.91
CA LEU A 291 -6.85 -13.23 3.71
C LEU A 291 -6.35 -14.64 4.07
N ALA A 292 -5.08 -14.72 4.45
CA ALA A 292 -4.48 -15.97 4.91
C ALA A 292 -5.30 -16.59 6.05
N GLY A 293 -5.49 -17.91 5.96
CA GLY A 293 -6.27 -18.68 6.94
C GLY A 293 -7.75 -18.84 6.58
N SER A 294 -8.31 -18.05 5.67
CA SER A 294 -9.72 -18.17 5.27
C SER A 294 -10.06 -19.54 4.68
N ASP A 295 -9.15 -20.14 3.92
CA ASP A 295 -9.24 -21.50 3.39
C ASP A 295 -8.87 -22.61 4.40
N GLN A 296 -8.35 -22.25 5.56
CA GLN A 296 -7.98 -23.17 6.65
C GLN A 296 -9.01 -23.21 7.79
N MET A 297 -10.02 -22.34 7.74
CA MET A 297 -11.12 -22.34 8.71
C MET A 297 -11.98 -23.59 8.60
N LEU A 298 -12.69 -23.93 9.67
CA LEU A 298 -13.65 -25.02 9.72
C LEU A 298 -15.02 -24.47 10.18
N PRO A 299 -16.01 -24.32 9.28
CA PRO A 299 -15.93 -24.53 7.82
C PRO A 299 -15.03 -23.50 7.11
N THR A 300 -14.57 -23.83 5.90
CA THR A 300 -13.77 -22.91 5.08
C THR A 300 -14.58 -21.66 4.70
N LEU A 301 -13.96 -20.48 4.83
CA LEU A 301 -14.64 -19.18 4.78
C LEU A 301 -14.92 -18.70 3.35
N THR A 302 -16.19 -18.49 3.01
CA THR A 302 -16.62 -17.77 1.82
C THR A 302 -16.26 -16.30 1.94
N THR A 303 -15.67 -15.71 0.90
CA THR A 303 -15.14 -14.33 0.94
C THR A 303 -15.01 -13.72 -0.45
N ILE A 304 -14.88 -12.40 -0.53
CA ILE A 304 -14.45 -11.71 -1.76
C ILE A 304 -12.92 -11.70 -1.82
N ARG A 305 -12.33 -12.29 -2.85
CA ARG A 305 -10.90 -12.13 -3.15
C ARG A 305 -10.66 -10.82 -3.87
N THR A 306 -9.78 -10.00 -3.29
CA THR A 306 -9.35 -8.72 -3.85
C THR A 306 -8.02 -8.88 -4.61
N PRO A 307 -7.86 -8.27 -5.80
CA PRO A 307 -6.70 -8.53 -6.67
C PRO A 307 -5.45 -7.73 -6.25
N ARG A 308 -5.05 -7.82 -4.98
CA ARG A 308 -3.97 -7.01 -4.37
C ARG A 308 -2.65 -7.05 -5.12
N ARG A 309 -2.23 -8.25 -5.53
CA ARG A 309 -0.98 -8.46 -6.28
C ARG A 309 -1.05 -7.81 -7.65
N GLN A 310 -2.19 -7.95 -8.33
CA GLN A 310 -2.43 -7.32 -9.63
C GLN A 310 -2.49 -5.79 -9.50
N ILE A 311 -3.13 -5.26 -8.45
CA ILE A 311 -3.16 -3.82 -8.15
C ILE A 311 -1.74 -3.29 -7.99
N GLY A 312 -0.92 -3.93 -7.14
CA GLY A 312 0.45 -3.49 -6.91
C GLY A 312 1.31 -3.53 -8.18
N HIS A 313 1.16 -4.57 -9.00
CA HIS A 313 1.85 -4.68 -10.28
C HIS A 313 1.39 -3.60 -11.28
N SER A 314 0.10 -3.51 -11.57
CA SER A 314 -0.46 -2.57 -12.55
C SER A 314 -0.22 -1.12 -12.15
N ALA A 315 -0.32 -0.79 -10.86
CA ALA A 315 -0.04 0.56 -10.37
C ALA A 315 1.44 0.92 -10.51
N ALA A 316 2.35 -0.02 -10.23
CA ALA A 316 3.78 0.19 -10.43
C ALA A 316 4.13 0.36 -11.93
N GLN A 317 3.51 -0.40 -12.83
CA GLN A 317 3.70 -0.22 -14.28
C GLN A 317 3.17 1.13 -14.76
N MET A 318 1.96 1.52 -14.33
CA MET A 318 1.39 2.83 -14.63
C MET A 318 2.31 3.94 -14.14
N LEU A 319 2.81 3.85 -12.90
CA LEU A 319 3.72 4.84 -12.35
C LEU A 319 5.05 4.90 -13.14
N LEU A 320 5.58 3.76 -13.58
CA LEU A 320 6.80 3.72 -14.40
C LEU A 320 6.61 4.45 -15.73
N HIS A 321 5.48 4.28 -16.41
CA HIS A 321 5.17 5.02 -17.63
C HIS A 321 5.08 6.53 -17.35
N LEU A 322 4.36 6.91 -16.30
CA LEU A 322 4.24 8.33 -15.91
C LEU A 322 5.59 8.96 -15.57
N MET A 323 6.47 8.26 -14.83
CA MET A 323 7.82 8.74 -14.49
C MET A 323 8.76 8.85 -15.70
N ARG A 324 8.43 8.21 -16.82
CA ARG A 324 9.20 8.22 -18.08
C ARG A 324 8.60 9.13 -19.15
N ASP A 325 7.50 9.83 -18.83
CA ASP A 325 6.71 10.60 -19.79
C ASP A 325 6.24 9.72 -20.97
N GLU A 326 5.98 8.43 -20.70
CA GLU A 326 5.46 7.46 -21.67
C GLU A 326 3.92 7.48 -21.65
N PRO A 327 3.26 7.27 -22.80
CA PRO A 327 1.80 7.25 -22.86
C PRO A 327 1.23 6.11 -22.02
N ILE A 328 0.09 6.38 -21.38
CA ILE A 328 -0.72 5.38 -20.69
C ILE A 328 -2.06 5.22 -21.41
N ASP A 329 -2.50 3.97 -21.58
CA ASP A 329 -3.74 3.67 -22.31
C ASP A 329 -4.99 4.07 -21.52
N THR A 330 -4.95 3.89 -20.20
CA THR A 330 -6.03 4.26 -19.29
C THR A 330 -5.48 4.87 -18.01
N HIS A 331 -6.16 5.91 -17.51
CA HIS A 331 -5.88 6.54 -16.23
C HIS A 331 -6.56 5.80 -15.06
N SER A 332 -7.60 5.00 -15.33
CA SER A 332 -8.36 4.27 -14.31
C SER A 332 -8.45 2.79 -14.71
N VAL A 333 -7.79 1.93 -13.94
CA VAL A 333 -7.78 0.47 -14.17
C VAL A 333 -8.63 -0.20 -13.10
N ASP A 334 -9.79 -0.72 -13.51
CA ASP A 334 -10.59 -1.63 -12.70
C ASP A 334 -10.12 -3.07 -12.93
N LEU A 335 -9.64 -3.72 -11.88
CA LEU A 335 -9.18 -5.11 -11.89
C LEU A 335 -10.24 -6.09 -11.39
N GLY A 336 -11.43 -5.59 -11.02
CA GLY A 336 -12.54 -6.38 -10.51
C GLY A 336 -12.22 -7.06 -9.18
N TRP A 337 -12.97 -8.11 -8.90
CA TRP A 337 -12.88 -8.94 -7.70
C TRP A 337 -13.52 -10.30 -7.99
N GLU A 338 -13.29 -11.27 -7.11
CA GLU A 338 -13.81 -12.64 -7.28
C GLU A 338 -14.56 -13.06 -6.01
N LEU A 339 -15.80 -13.53 -6.15
CA LEU A 339 -16.50 -14.20 -5.06
C LEU A 339 -15.96 -15.63 -4.93
N VAL A 340 -15.26 -15.92 -3.83
CA VAL A 340 -14.73 -17.24 -3.53
C VAL A 340 -15.73 -17.96 -2.62
N GLN A 341 -16.65 -18.70 -3.22
CA GLN A 341 -17.60 -19.52 -2.49
C GLN A 341 -16.89 -20.73 -1.84
N ARG A 342 -17.12 -20.91 -0.54
CA ARG A 342 -16.60 -22.03 0.26
C ARG A 342 -17.71 -22.60 1.14
N GLN A 343 -17.35 -23.32 2.20
CA GLN A 343 -18.27 -24.10 3.02
C GLN A 343 -19.07 -23.28 4.04
N SER A 344 -18.70 -22.02 4.32
CA SER A 344 -19.34 -21.21 5.36
C SER A 344 -20.61 -20.49 4.92
N THR A 345 -21.03 -20.60 3.66
CA THR A 345 -22.31 -20.07 3.15
C THR A 345 -23.09 -21.12 2.38
#